data_AF-A0A4R3NYJ2-F1
#
_entry.id   AF-A0A4R3NYJ2-F1
#
_cell.length_a   1.000
_cell.length_b   1.000
_cell.length_c   1.000
_cell.angle_alpha   90.00
_cell.angle_beta   90.00
_cell.angle_gamma   90.00
#
_symmetry.space_group_name_H-M   'P 1'
#
loop_
_entity.id
_entity.type
_entity.pdbx_description
1 polymer ?
#
loop_
_entity_poly.entity_id
_entity_poly.type
_entity_poly.pdbx_seq_one_letter_code
_entity_poly.pdbx_strand_id
1 'polypeptide(L)'
;MAQQNSTLTLPKMPNSDQRFAVGHESSPKNDASLSESQYGFIQLFCSEGVRAQCPGTNDEACFDYIKEKVWHVTEGSSLHFVAQTDYVHPDKFFNALLKSTLVKIYTLLSDDEPDLKPEWEGTVEELEKCDVFEKLDTWNAFDGEGYWLGTSEF
;
A
#
# COMPACT_ATOMS: atom_id res chain seq x y z
N MET A 1 33.05 -48.51 -51.19
CA MET A 1 33.07 -48.23 -49.74
C MET A 1 34.48 -47.76 -49.38
N ALA A 2 34.57 -46.63 -48.70
CA ALA A 2 35.78 -45.80 -48.56
C ALA A 2 36.59 -46.10 -47.28
N GLN A 3 37.92 -46.02 -47.43
CA GLN A 3 38.98 -45.42 -46.57
C GLN A 3 39.05 -45.80 -45.07
N GLN A 4 40.13 -46.41 -44.56
CA GLN A 4 41.50 -45.93 -44.26
C GLN A 4 41.69 -45.02 -43.03
N ASN A 5 42.55 -45.54 -42.13
CA ASN A 5 43.57 -44.92 -41.27
C ASN A 5 43.26 -44.32 -39.87
N SER A 6 44.01 -44.89 -38.91
CA SER A 6 44.29 -44.46 -37.53
C SER A 6 45.15 -43.19 -37.44
N THR A 7 45.12 -42.46 -36.30
CA THR A 7 46.29 -41.79 -35.67
C THR A 7 46.00 -41.30 -34.24
N LEU A 8 47.07 -41.33 -33.44
CA LEU A 8 47.28 -41.11 -32.01
C LEU A 8 47.39 -39.61 -31.61
N THR A 9 47.51 -39.38 -30.30
CA THR A 9 47.33 -38.20 -29.43
C THR A 9 48.27 -36.97 -29.58
N LEU A 10 47.74 -35.84 -29.05
CA LEU A 10 48.22 -34.44 -28.83
C LEU A 10 49.70 -34.18 -28.44
N PRO A 11 50.24 -32.95 -28.70
CA PRO A 11 50.33 -31.93 -27.62
C PRO A 11 50.36 -30.41 -27.99
N LYS A 12 49.93 -29.60 -26.99
CA LYS A 12 50.43 -28.29 -26.47
C LYS A 12 50.46 -27.01 -27.34
N MET A 13 49.75 -25.97 -26.88
CA MET A 13 49.88 -24.55 -27.29
C MET A 13 51.22 -23.92 -26.87
N PRO A 14 51.69 -22.87 -27.57
CA PRO A 14 51.58 -21.53 -26.99
C PRO A 14 51.26 -20.38 -27.97
N ASN A 15 50.46 -19.45 -27.45
CA ASN A 15 50.44 -17.98 -27.60
C ASN A 15 51.12 -17.31 -28.82
N SER A 16 50.37 -16.57 -29.66
CA SER A 16 50.80 -15.28 -30.22
C SER A 16 49.69 -14.57 -31.02
N ASP A 17 49.51 -13.28 -30.72
CA ASP A 17 49.01 -12.17 -31.52
C ASP A 17 48.18 -12.43 -32.78
N GLN A 18 46.95 -11.92 -32.79
CA GLN A 18 46.45 -11.21 -33.97
C GLN A 18 45.47 -10.10 -33.60
N ARG A 19 45.97 -8.87 -33.75
CA ARG A 19 45.18 -7.64 -33.94
C ARG A 19 44.27 -7.82 -35.15
N PHE A 20 42.97 -7.65 -34.99
CA PHE A 20 42.14 -6.90 -35.95
C PHE A 20 41.04 -6.18 -35.18
N ALA A 21 41.13 -4.85 -35.20
CA ALA A 21 40.12 -3.93 -34.73
C ALA A 21 38.91 -3.91 -35.69
N VAL A 22 37.84 -3.26 -35.23
CA VAL A 22 36.54 -3.02 -35.88
C VAL A 22 35.52 -4.14 -35.65
N GLY A 23 35.09 -4.27 -34.39
CA GLY A 23 33.71 -4.62 -34.07
C GLY A 23 33.01 -3.34 -33.62
N HIS A 24 31.85 -3.03 -34.21
CA HIS A 24 31.01 -1.92 -33.79
C HIS A 24 30.75 -1.98 -32.28
N GLU A 25 31.27 -0.99 -31.53
CA GLU A 25 30.82 -0.71 -30.18
C GLU A 25 29.44 -0.07 -30.29
N SER A 26 28.41 -0.92 -30.44
CA SER A 26 27.05 -0.48 -30.15
C SER A 26 26.98 -0.35 -28.64
N SER A 27 27.09 0.88 -28.14
CA SER A 27 26.78 1.21 -26.75
C SER A 27 25.43 0.58 -26.39
N PRO A 28 25.26 -0.04 -25.21
CA PRO A 28 23.92 -0.18 -24.68
C PRO A 28 23.42 1.23 -24.36
N LYS A 29 22.68 1.82 -25.30
CA LYS A 29 21.59 2.73 -24.96
C LYS A 29 20.44 1.84 -24.51
N ASN A 30 19.76 2.29 -23.46
CA ASN A 30 18.65 1.67 -22.74
C ASN A 30 19.16 0.87 -21.53
N ASP A 31 18.71 1.11 -20.32
CA ASP A 31 17.43 1.70 -19.92
C ASP A 31 17.68 2.34 -18.56
N ALA A 32 17.56 3.67 -18.45
CA ALA A 32 17.28 4.24 -17.14
C ALA A 32 15.85 3.79 -16.83
N SER A 33 15.70 2.63 -16.21
CA SER A 33 14.45 2.25 -15.57
C SER A 33 14.17 3.34 -14.54
N LEU A 34 13.42 4.35 -14.96
CA LEU A 34 12.64 5.18 -14.07
C LEU A 34 11.76 4.17 -13.34
N SER A 35 12.18 3.74 -12.16
CA SER A 35 11.33 2.95 -11.29
C SER A 35 10.14 3.83 -10.99
N GLU A 36 9.06 3.66 -11.75
CA GLU A 36 7.83 4.40 -11.51
C GLU A 36 7.47 4.20 -10.05
N SER A 37 7.41 5.30 -9.28
CA SER A 37 7.10 5.24 -7.87
C SER A 37 5.80 4.46 -7.69
N GLN A 38 5.87 3.33 -6.99
CA GLN A 38 4.73 2.44 -6.87
C GLN A 38 3.59 3.16 -6.13
N TYR A 39 2.42 3.23 -6.74
CA TYR A 39 1.23 3.80 -6.12
C TYR A 39 0.51 2.74 -5.27
N GLY A 40 0.04 3.16 -4.10
CA GLY A 40 -0.60 2.30 -3.12
C GLY A 40 -1.06 3.12 -1.92
N PHE A 41 -0.79 2.63 -0.72
CA PHE A 41 -1.21 3.25 0.52
C PHE A 41 -0.02 3.43 1.46
N ILE A 42 0.01 4.57 2.13
CA ILE A 42 0.87 4.80 3.28
C ILE A 42 0.04 4.56 4.53
N GLN A 43 0.54 3.73 5.42
CA GLN A 43 -0.11 3.33 6.66
C GLN A 43 0.68 3.84 7.86
N LEU A 44 0.00 4.50 8.79
CA LEU A 44 0.50 4.75 10.14
C LEU A 44 0.21 3.53 11.00
N PHE A 45 1.26 2.83 11.40
CA PHE A 45 1.19 1.63 12.23
C PHE A 45 1.58 1.95 13.67
N CYS A 46 0.80 1.44 14.61
CA CYS A 46 1.06 1.46 16.05
C CYS A 46 1.05 0.02 16.59
N SER A 47 1.35 -0.20 17.88
CA SER A 47 1.34 -1.54 18.49
C SER A 47 0.02 -2.31 18.33
N GLU A 48 -1.10 -1.59 18.18
CA GLU A 48 -2.44 -2.15 18.05
C GLU A 48 -2.84 -2.44 16.59
N GLY A 49 -2.04 -2.00 15.60
CA GLY A 49 -2.30 -2.19 14.17
C GLY A 49 -2.23 -0.90 13.36
N VAL A 50 -2.90 -0.90 12.21
CA VAL A 50 -3.00 0.27 11.33
C VAL A 50 -3.95 1.28 11.95
N ARG A 51 -3.41 2.44 12.35
CA ARG A 51 -4.17 3.53 12.97
C ARG A 51 -4.77 4.47 11.93
N ALA A 52 -4.03 4.76 10.88
CA ALA A 52 -4.49 5.63 9.80
C ALA A 52 -3.89 5.16 8.47
N GLN A 53 -4.59 5.48 7.38
CA GLN A 53 -4.14 5.17 6.03
C GLN A 53 -4.49 6.34 5.10
N CYS A 54 -3.64 6.57 4.09
CA CYS A 54 -3.94 7.44 2.97
C CYS A 54 -3.32 6.90 1.67
N PRO A 55 -3.85 7.24 0.49
CA PRO A 55 -3.20 6.95 -0.78
C PRO A 55 -1.85 7.67 -0.89
N GLY A 56 -0.86 7.03 -1.51
CA GLY A 56 0.46 7.62 -1.69
C GLY A 56 1.40 6.76 -2.53
N THR A 57 2.62 7.26 -2.71
CA THR A 57 3.68 6.60 -3.49
C THR A 57 4.81 6.10 -2.59
N ASN A 58 5.45 5.01 -3.00
CA ASN A 58 6.60 4.45 -2.28
C ASN A 58 7.90 5.21 -2.57
N ASP A 59 7.96 6.48 -2.18
CA ASP A 59 9.17 7.31 -2.31
C ASP A 59 9.34 8.25 -1.11
N GLU A 60 10.60 8.62 -0.85
CA GLU A 60 11.00 9.40 0.33
C GLU A 60 10.25 10.73 0.43
N ALA A 61 9.99 11.42 -0.68
CA ALA A 61 9.30 12.70 -0.68
C ALA A 61 7.84 12.57 -0.20
N CYS A 62 7.14 11.49 -0.58
CA CYS A 62 5.81 11.19 -0.07
C CYS A 62 5.82 10.92 1.45
N PHE A 63 6.78 10.13 1.93
CA PHE A 63 6.91 9.83 3.36
C PHE A 63 7.25 11.07 4.19
N ASP A 64 8.13 11.94 3.70
CA ASP A 64 8.50 13.18 4.39
C ASP A 64 7.32 14.15 4.44
N TYR A 65 6.59 14.32 3.34
CA TYR A 65 5.36 15.11 3.33
C TYR A 65 4.36 14.63 4.38
N ILE A 66 4.14 13.31 4.48
CA ILE A 66 3.20 12.74 5.44
C ILE A 66 3.64 13.02 6.89
N LYS A 67 4.93 12.83 7.21
CA LYS A 67 5.47 13.11 8.55
C LYS A 67 5.38 14.59 8.92
N GLU A 68 5.58 15.48 7.95
CA GLU A 68 5.62 16.93 8.20
C GLU A 68 4.25 17.60 8.21
N LYS A 69 3.30 17.10 7.39
CA LYS A 69 2.07 17.83 7.06
C LYS A 69 0.78 17.08 7.39
N VAL A 70 0.83 15.76 7.48
CA VAL A 70 -0.39 14.93 7.56
C VAL A 70 -0.51 14.28 8.93
N TRP A 71 0.52 13.55 9.37
CA TRP A 71 0.48 12.79 10.61
C TRP A 71 1.66 13.11 11.51
N HIS A 72 1.35 13.34 12.78
CA HIS A 72 2.35 13.40 13.83
C HIS A 72 2.79 11.98 14.21
N VAL A 73 3.92 11.53 13.68
CA VAL A 73 4.48 10.20 13.95
C VAL A 73 5.23 10.22 15.28
N THR A 74 4.64 9.63 16.31
CA THR A 74 5.23 9.56 17.66
C THR A 74 6.16 8.37 17.83
N GLU A 75 6.94 8.37 18.92
CA GLU A 75 7.68 7.19 19.36
C GLU A 75 6.73 5.98 19.50
N GLY A 76 7.15 4.82 18.98
CA GLY A 76 6.33 3.61 18.92
C GLY A 76 5.39 3.50 17.71
N SER A 77 5.37 4.51 16.83
CA SER A 77 4.64 4.45 15.55
C SER A 77 5.60 4.48 14.35
N SER A 78 5.16 3.92 13.23
CA SER A 78 5.95 3.89 11.99
C SER A 78 5.06 4.04 10.76
N LEU A 79 5.66 4.54 9.68
CA LEU A 79 5.00 4.60 8.38
C LEU A 79 5.45 3.41 7.52
N HIS A 80 4.50 2.78 6.84
CA HIS A 80 4.77 1.70 5.90
C HIS A 80 4.03 1.94 4.59
N PHE A 81 4.66 1.61 3.48
CA PHE A 81 3.98 1.53 2.18
C PHE A 81 3.44 0.12 1.97
N VAL A 82 2.20 0.03 1.50
CA VAL A 82 1.59 -1.21 1.03
C VAL A 82 0.92 -0.99 -0.32
N ALA A 83 1.11 -1.94 -1.24
CA ALA A 83 0.49 -1.87 -2.57
C ALA A 83 -1.03 -2.12 -2.54
N GLN A 84 -1.46 -2.94 -1.59
CA GLN A 84 -2.85 -3.33 -1.37
C GLN A 84 -3.10 -3.41 0.13
N THR A 85 -4.36 -3.25 0.52
CA THR A 85 -4.75 -3.14 1.92
C THR A 85 -6.18 -3.65 2.11
N ASP A 86 -6.38 -4.32 3.24
CA ASP A 86 -7.69 -4.68 3.77
C ASP A 86 -8.26 -3.63 4.72
N TYR A 87 -7.55 -2.50 4.88
CA TYR A 87 -7.99 -1.36 5.64
C TYR A 87 -8.63 -0.29 4.77
N VAL A 88 -9.59 0.38 5.36
CA VAL A 88 -10.27 1.57 4.85
C VAL A 88 -10.15 2.65 5.90
N HIS A 89 -10.05 3.90 5.48
CA HIS A 89 -10.09 5.03 6.40
C HIS A 89 -11.22 5.97 5.95
N PRO A 90 -12.47 5.70 6.38
CA PRO A 90 -13.60 6.53 6.00
C PRO A 90 -13.43 7.95 6.53
N ASP A 91 -14.01 8.93 5.83
CA ASP A 91 -13.97 10.32 6.27
C ASP A 91 -14.63 10.48 7.65
N LYS A 92 -14.04 11.32 8.52
CA LYS A 92 -14.44 11.56 9.91
C LYS A 92 -14.43 10.35 10.86
N PHE A 93 -13.90 9.21 10.44
CA PHE A 93 -13.61 8.12 11.37
C PHE A 93 -12.30 8.38 12.09
N PHE A 94 -12.22 7.97 13.35
CA PHE A 94 -11.06 8.26 14.21
C PHE A 94 -9.83 7.43 13.83
N ASN A 95 -10.05 6.23 13.28
CA ASN A 95 -8.99 5.32 12.88
C ASN A 95 -9.35 4.62 11.55
N ALA A 96 -8.33 4.09 10.88
CA ALA A 96 -8.53 3.11 9.82
C ALA A 96 -9.11 1.81 10.39
N LEU A 97 -10.02 1.19 9.63
CA LEU A 97 -10.75 -0.01 10.01
C LEU A 97 -10.55 -1.11 8.97
N LEU A 98 -10.64 -2.37 9.39
CA LEU A 98 -10.71 -3.49 8.45
C LEU A 98 -12.01 -3.40 7.64
N LYS A 99 -11.93 -3.75 6.36
CA LYS A 99 -13.09 -3.86 5.46
C LYS A 99 -14.24 -4.68 6.03
N SER A 100 -13.90 -5.71 6.80
CA SER A 100 -14.86 -6.62 7.44
C SER A 100 -15.43 -6.12 8.77
N THR A 101 -14.94 -4.99 9.31
CA THR A 101 -15.46 -4.43 10.57
C THR A 101 -16.93 -4.08 10.41
N LEU A 102 -17.76 -4.55 11.35
CA LEU A 102 -19.17 -4.18 11.41
C LEU A 102 -19.30 -2.74 11.90
N VAL A 103 -20.15 -1.94 11.25
CA VAL A 103 -20.42 -0.55 11.60
C VAL A 103 -21.93 -0.37 11.72
N LYS A 104 -22.34 0.35 12.76
CA LYS A 104 -23.70 0.81 13.02
C LYS A 104 -23.71 2.33 13.03
N ILE A 105 -24.61 2.94 12.27
CA ILE A 105 -24.77 4.40 12.17
C ILE A 105 -26.08 4.81 12.83
N TYR A 106 -25.99 5.80 13.71
CA TYR A 106 -27.12 6.41 14.40
C TYR A 106 -27.16 7.90 14.12
N THR A 107 -28.33 8.50 14.06
CA THR A 107 -28.50 9.96 13.91
C THR A 107 -28.46 10.72 15.24
N LEU A 108 -28.48 9.98 16.35
CA LEU A 108 -28.34 10.52 17.70
C LEU A 108 -26.86 10.69 18.05
N LEU A 109 -26.49 11.91 18.44
CA LEU A 109 -25.16 12.23 18.96
C LEU A 109 -25.11 11.85 20.45
N SER A 110 -24.25 10.90 20.79
CA SER A 110 -24.07 10.32 22.12
C SER A 110 -22.66 9.73 22.23
N ASP A 111 -22.01 9.90 23.38
CA ASP A 111 -20.69 9.30 23.65
C ASP A 111 -20.74 7.76 23.71
N ASP A 112 -21.90 7.19 24.08
CA ASP A 112 -22.14 5.75 24.18
C ASP A 112 -23.12 5.27 23.08
N GLU A 113 -23.01 4.00 22.67
CA GLU A 113 -23.94 3.38 21.73
C GLU A 113 -25.37 3.43 22.30
N PRO A 114 -26.35 4.01 21.58
CA PRO A 114 -27.72 4.11 22.08
C PRO A 114 -28.46 2.76 21.99
N ASP A 115 -29.37 2.52 22.94
CA ASP A 115 -30.31 1.38 22.89
C ASP A 115 -31.44 1.63 21.88
N LEU A 116 -31.07 1.79 20.61
CA LEU A 116 -31.94 2.08 19.48
C LEU A 116 -31.59 1.19 18.30
N LYS A 117 -32.49 1.11 17.32
CA LYS A 117 -32.15 0.51 16.03
C LYS A 117 -31.27 1.49 15.24
N PRO A 118 -30.14 1.04 14.66
CA PRO A 118 -29.33 1.90 13.79
C PRO A 118 -30.09 2.26 12.50
N GLU A 119 -29.82 3.45 11.98
CA GLU A 119 -30.31 3.89 10.68
C GLU A 119 -29.68 3.09 9.55
N TRP A 120 -28.44 2.67 9.76
CA TRP A 120 -27.70 1.81 8.84
C TRP A 120 -26.77 0.87 9.61
N GLU A 121 -26.66 -0.37 9.12
CA GLU A 121 -25.77 -1.39 9.67
C GLU A 121 -25.20 -2.22 8.52
N GLY A 122 -23.89 -2.47 8.55
CA GLY A 122 -23.16 -3.24 7.53
C GLY A 122 -21.66 -3.20 7.78
N THR A 123 -20.89 -3.76 6.85
CA THR A 123 -19.42 -3.72 6.94
C THR A 123 -18.84 -2.39 6.44
N VAL A 124 -17.63 -2.03 6.85
CA VAL A 124 -16.93 -0.82 6.35
C VAL A 124 -16.80 -0.84 4.82
N GLU A 125 -16.56 -2.00 4.21
CA GLU A 125 -16.49 -2.12 2.75
C GLU A 125 -17.84 -1.80 2.07
N GLU A 126 -18.96 -2.17 2.70
CA GLU A 126 -20.29 -1.82 2.21
C GLU A 126 -20.58 -0.32 2.41
N LEU A 127 -20.11 0.25 3.53
CA LEU A 127 -20.25 1.68 3.83
C LEU A 127 -19.58 2.55 2.76
N GLU A 128 -18.36 2.23 2.32
CA GLU A 128 -17.67 2.99 1.25
C GLU A 128 -18.42 3.01 -0.08
N LYS A 129 -19.27 2.01 -0.32
CA LYS A 129 -20.05 1.89 -1.56
C LYS A 129 -21.43 2.56 -1.46
N CYS A 130 -21.77 3.10 -0.29
CA CYS A 130 -23.08 3.65 -0.01
C CYS A 130 -23.01 5.13 0.38
N ASP A 131 -23.97 5.90 -0.11
CA ASP A 131 -24.11 7.33 0.22
C ASP A 131 -24.92 7.54 1.51
N VAL A 132 -24.58 6.80 2.57
CA VAL A 132 -25.30 6.90 3.87
C VAL A 132 -25.15 8.30 4.44
N PHE A 133 -23.93 8.85 4.43
CA PHE A 133 -23.63 10.14 5.03
C PHE A 133 -24.18 11.34 4.24
N GLU A 134 -24.44 11.20 2.94
CA GLU A 134 -25.08 12.28 2.15
C GLU A 134 -26.52 12.56 2.57
N LYS A 135 -27.15 11.63 3.31
CA LYS A 135 -28.55 11.69 3.71
C LYS A 135 -28.74 12.01 5.20
N LEU A 136 -27.65 12.12 5.96
CA LEU A 136 -27.68 12.29 7.40
C LEU A 136 -26.99 13.61 7.77
N ASP A 137 -27.75 14.57 8.32
CA ASP A 137 -27.18 15.83 8.83
C ASP A 137 -26.27 15.61 10.04
N THR A 138 -26.66 14.68 10.93
CA THR A 138 -25.89 14.31 12.13
C THR A 138 -25.79 12.81 12.24
N TRP A 139 -24.62 12.30 12.63
CA TRP A 139 -24.40 10.87 12.82
C TRP A 139 -23.29 10.55 13.83
N ASN A 140 -23.44 9.41 14.51
CA ASN A 140 -22.37 8.70 15.21
C ASN A 140 -22.25 7.28 14.66
N ALA A 141 -21.01 6.81 14.52
CA ALA A 141 -20.68 5.46 14.08
C ALA A 141 -20.12 4.64 15.23
N PHE A 142 -20.63 3.43 15.43
CA PHE A 142 -20.11 2.47 16.41
C PHE A 142 -19.81 1.14 15.74
N ASP A 143 -18.94 0.33 16.34
CA ASP A 143 -18.72 -1.04 15.87
C ASP A 143 -19.74 -2.05 16.43
N GLY A 144 -19.51 -3.33 16.14
CA GLY A 144 -20.33 -4.42 16.66
C GLY A 144 -20.27 -4.60 18.18
N GLU A 145 -19.24 -4.08 18.84
CA GLU A 145 -19.02 -4.16 20.29
C GLU A 145 -19.45 -2.87 21.02
N GLY A 146 -19.87 -1.85 20.28
CA GLY A 146 -20.33 -0.57 20.81
C GLY A 146 -19.21 0.46 21.00
N TYR A 147 -18.03 0.24 20.43
CA TYR A 147 -16.95 1.23 20.45
C TYR A 147 -17.22 2.34 19.44
N TRP A 148 -16.99 3.58 19.86
CA TRP A 148 -17.21 4.76 19.03
C TRP A 148 -16.12 4.89 17.95
N LEU A 149 -16.55 4.93 16.69
CA LEU A 149 -15.68 4.90 15.51
C LEU A 149 -15.52 6.26 14.83
N GLY A 150 -16.53 7.13 14.95
CA GLY A 150 -16.55 8.41 14.26
C GLY A 150 -17.84 9.17 14.48
N THR A 151 -17.85 10.43 14.04
CA THR A 151 -19.00 11.31 14.17
C THR A 151 -19.06 12.35 13.04
N SER A 152 -20.25 12.83 12.74
CA SER A 152 -20.44 14.01 11.87
C SER A 152 -19.92 15.29 12.50
N GLU A 153 -19.87 15.34 13.84
CA GLU A 153 -19.35 16.50 14.54
C GLU A 153 -17.84 16.62 14.31
N PHE A 154 -17.35 17.86 14.21
CA PHE A 154 -15.95 18.23 13.92
C PHE A 154 -15.53 18.14 12.43
#